data_AF-A0A955S1K7-F1
#
_entry.id   AF-A0A955S1K7-F1
#
_cell.length_a   1.000
_cell.length_b   1.000
_cell.length_c   1.000
_cell.angle_alpha   90.00
_cell.angle_beta   90.00
_cell.angle_gamma   90.00
#
_symmetry.space_group_name_H-M   'P 1'
#
loop_
_entity.id
_entity.type
_entity.pdbx_description
1 polymer ?
#
loop_
_entity_poly.entity_id
_entity_poly.type
_entity_poly.pdbx_seq_one_letter_code
_entity_poly.pdbx_strand_id
1 'polypeptide(L)'
;MNVTYGQGAFVRDNLRLEGTIILSEHKILIVSGGEELSATFIPLEKIEKVRLSGARIQVDVRPAIMSRYRAAYEGDKKNITELTHEIVRRRGLKKRFLQNEWFEVPS
;
A
#
# COMPACT_ATOMS: atom_id res chain seq x y z
N MET A 1 9.46 2.93 13.33
CA MET A 1 10.53 2.24 12.57
C MET A 1 10.17 2.21 11.09
N ASN A 2 11.11 2.50 10.18
CA ASN A 2 10.89 2.46 8.72
C ASN A 2 11.46 1.17 8.13
N VAL A 3 10.71 0.52 7.24
CA VAL A 3 11.12 -0.69 6.51
C VAL A 3 11.16 -0.39 5.02
N THR A 4 12.25 -0.79 4.36
CA THR A 4 12.47 -0.59 2.93
C THR A 4 12.12 -1.85 2.16
N TYR A 5 11.33 -1.73 1.09
CA TYR A 5 10.89 -2.85 0.23
C TYR A 5 11.50 -2.80 -1.18
N GLY A 6 12.58 -2.02 -1.35
CA GLY A 6 13.31 -1.91 -2.61
C GLY A 6 12.67 -0.96 -3.62
N GLN A 7 13.18 -1.00 -4.85
CA GLN A 7 12.70 -0.18 -5.96
C GLN A 7 11.30 -0.62 -6.42
N GLY A 8 10.49 0.36 -6.80
CA GLY A 8 9.14 0.14 -7.28
C GLY A 8 8.48 1.42 -7.80
N ALA A 9 7.17 1.33 -7.99
CA ALA A 9 6.37 2.43 -8.49
C ALA A 9 5.05 2.54 -7.74
N PHE A 10 4.66 3.77 -7.45
CA PHE A 10 3.30 4.13 -7.07
C PHE A 10 2.47 4.43 -8.32
N VAL A 11 1.26 3.88 -8.39
CA VAL A 11 0.32 4.08 -9.49
C VAL A 11 -1.04 4.51 -8.93
N ARG A 12 -1.54 5.66 -9.38
CA ARG A 12 -2.90 6.13 -9.09
C ARG A 12 -3.44 6.88 -10.29
N ASP A 13 -4.60 6.46 -10.80
CA ASP A 13 -5.19 7.02 -12.02
C ASP A 13 -4.18 7.00 -13.19
N ASN A 14 -3.76 8.17 -13.69
CA ASN A 14 -2.74 8.32 -14.73
C ASN A 14 -1.35 8.75 -14.18
N LEU A 15 -1.19 8.81 -12.86
CA LEU A 15 0.06 9.16 -12.21
C LEU A 15 0.87 7.89 -11.92
N ARG A 16 2.11 7.85 -12.41
CA ARG A 16 3.13 6.85 -12.05
C ARG A 16 4.35 7.57 -11.49
N LEU A 17 4.75 7.21 -10.28
CA LEU A 17 5.93 7.77 -9.60
C LEU A 17 6.84 6.64 -9.14
N GLU A 18 8.12 6.72 -9.49
CA GLU A 18 9.09 5.65 -9.25
C GLU A 18 10.10 6.02 -8.16
N GLY A 19 10.57 5.00 -7.43
CA GLY A 19 11.57 5.13 -6.39
C GLY A 19 11.52 3.98 -5.40
N THR A 20 12.09 4.19 -4.22
CA THR A 20 12.14 3.19 -3.16
C THR A 20 10.82 3.16 -2.39
N ILE A 21 10.18 1.99 -2.29
CA ILE A 21 8.99 1.80 -1.46
C ILE A 21 9.39 1.72 0.01
N ILE A 22 8.84 2.61 0.82
CA ILE A 22 9.06 2.64 2.27
C ILE A 22 7.73 2.49 3.01
N LEU A 23 7.71 1.56 3.96
CA LEU A 23 6.67 1.46 4.97
C LEU A 23 7.19 2.04 6.27
N SER A 24 6.72 3.23 6.61
CA SER A 24 6.94 3.84 7.91
C SER A 24 5.95 3.30 8.94
N GLU A 25 5.97 3.86 10.15
CA GLU A 25 5.09 3.45 11.24
C GLU A 25 3.60 3.63 10.90
N HIS A 26 3.24 4.75 10.28
CA HIS A 26 1.84 5.13 10.01
C HIS A 26 1.51 5.28 8.52
N LYS A 27 2.48 5.11 7.62
CA LYS A 27 2.30 5.43 6.20
C LYS A 27 3.12 4.54 5.30
N ILE A 28 2.67 4.37 4.07
CA ILE A 28 3.48 3.90 2.95
C ILE A 28 3.69 5.05 1.96
N LEU A 29 4.88 5.13 1.38
CA LEU A 29 5.26 6.13 0.38
C LEU A 29 6.40 5.65 -0.53
N ILE A 30 6.69 6.45 -1.55
CA ILE A 30 7.89 6.37 -2.38
C ILE A 30 8.90 7.44 -1.96
N VAL A 31 10.18 7.07 -1.89
CA VAL A 31 11.31 7.99 -1.80
C VAL A 31 12.12 7.94 -3.08
N SER A 32 12.38 9.09 -3.69
CA SER A 32 13.17 9.22 -4.92
C SER A 32 14.20 10.33 -4.77
N GLY A 33 15.45 10.08 -5.16
CA GLY A 33 16.53 11.06 -5.00
C GLY A 33 16.84 11.47 -3.56
N GLY A 34 16.40 10.70 -2.56
CA GLY A 34 16.51 11.05 -1.14
C GLY A 34 15.33 11.87 -0.59
N GLU A 35 14.35 12.20 -1.43
CA GLU A 35 13.17 12.98 -1.04
C GLU A 35 11.91 12.11 -0.98
N GLU A 36 11.05 12.38 0.02
CA GLU A 36 9.73 11.74 0.11
C GLU A 36 8.77 12.32 -0.93
N LEU A 37 8.22 11.47 -1.80
CA LEU A 37 7.22 11.91 -2.77
C LEU A 37 5.84 11.99 -2.10
N SER A 38 5.48 13.16 -1.58
CA SER A 38 4.24 13.36 -0.80
C SER A 38 2.97 12.91 -1.53
N ALA A 39 2.93 12.98 -2.86
CA ALA A 39 1.79 12.53 -3.67
C ALA A 39 1.51 11.01 -3.56
N THR A 40 2.50 10.22 -3.13
CA THR A 40 2.41 8.77 -2.96
C THR A 40 1.98 8.37 -1.54
N PHE A 41 1.92 9.31 -0.61
CA PHE A 41 1.59 9.06 0.79
C PHE A 41 0.23 8.39 0.94
N ILE A 42 0.20 7.20 1.55
CA ILE A 42 -1.02 6.56 2.01
C ILE A 42 -0.90 6.30 3.52
N PRO A 43 -1.73 6.97 4.35
CA PRO A 43 -1.84 6.63 5.76
C PRO A 43 -2.41 5.22 5.92
N LEU A 44 -1.76 4.41 6.76
CA LEU A 44 -2.16 3.01 6.97
C LEU A 44 -3.58 2.94 7.51
N GLU A 45 -3.93 3.77 8.49
CA GLU A 45 -5.24 3.79 9.13
C GLU A 45 -6.39 4.10 8.17
N LYS A 46 -6.09 4.67 6.98
CA LYS A 46 -7.08 4.93 5.94
C LYS A 46 -7.20 3.80 4.92
N ILE A 47 -6.35 2.77 5.02
CA ILE A 47 -6.43 1.57 4.20
C ILE A 47 -7.56 0.69 4.73
N GLU A 48 -8.56 0.46 3.89
CA GLU A 48 -9.71 -0.40 4.21
C GLU A 48 -9.58 -1.77 3.58
N LYS A 49 -8.86 -1.85 2.46
CA LYS A 49 -8.77 -3.07 1.69
C LYS A 49 -7.46 -3.10 0.92
N VAL A 50 -6.86 -4.28 0.88
CA VAL A 50 -5.70 -4.56 0.04
C VAL A 50 -5.93 -5.80 -0.80
N ARG A 51 -5.39 -5.80 -2.03
CA ARG A 51 -5.42 -6.94 -2.94
C ARG A 51 -4.03 -7.15 -3.52
N LEU A 52 -3.49 -8.35 -3.38
CA LEU A 52 -2.21 -8.76 -3.93
C LEU A 52 -2.41 -9.49 -5.26
N SER A 53 -1.70 -9.05 -6.30
CA SER A 53 -1.66 -9.68 -7.61
C SER A 53 -0.23 -9.67 -8.16
N GLY A 54 0.47 -10.80 -8.04
CA GLY A 54 1.85 -10.91 -8.51
C GLY A 54 2.78 -9.88 -7.84
N ALA A 55 3.38 -9.02 -8.66
CA ALA A 55 4.31 -7.96 -8.25
C ALA A 55 3.60 -6.62 -7.95
N ARG A 56 2.28 -6.66 -7.67
CA ARG A 56 1.46 -5.48 -7.42
C ARG A 56 0.57 -5.67 -6.19
N ILE A 57 0.58 -4.69 -5.30
CA ILE A 57 -0.43 -4.53 -4.25
C ILE A 57 -1.33 -3.36 -4.64
N GLN A 58 -2.63 -3.62 -4.70
CA GLN A 58 -3.65 -2.58 -4.81
C GLN A 58 -4.18 -2.25 -3.43
N VAL A 59 -4.36 -0.97 -3.15
CA VAL A 59 -4.80 -0.42 -1.87
C VAL A 59 -6.02 0.45 -2.12
N ASP A 60 -7.15 0.11 -1.52
CA ASP A 60 -8.35 0.93 -1.52
C ASP A 60 -8.33 1.76 -0.21
N VAL A 61 -8.37 3.08 -0.35
CA VAL A 61 -8.15 4.05 0.73
C VAL A 61 -9.40 4.91 0.91
N ARG A 62 -9.85 5.09 2.16
CA ARG A 62 -10.95 5.98 2.53
C ARG A 62 -10.43 7.12 3.41
N PRO A 63 -9.95 8.24 2.83
CA PRO A 63 -9.44 9.35 3.62
C PRO A 63 -10.53 10.03 4.47
N ALA A 64 -11.77 10.14 3.94
CA ALA A 64 -12.94 10.67 4.63
C ALA A 64 -14.20 9.85 4.30
N ILE A 65 -15.30 10.07 5.03
CA ILE A 65 -16.54 9.28 4.89
C ILE A 65 -17.05 9.24 3.43
N MET A 66 -16.95 10.38 2.72
CA MET A 66 -17.47 10.56 1.36
C MET A 66 -16.42 10.43 0.26
N SER A 67 -15.18 10.06 0.58
CA SER A 67 -14.11 9.95 -0.43
C SER A 67 -13.39 8.62 -0.35
N ARG A 68 -13.22 7.99 -1.51
CA ARG A 68 -12.44 6.77 -1.67
C ARG A 68 -11.61 6.88 -2.93
N TYR A 69 -10.40 6.36 -2.89
CA TYR A 69 -9.58 6.21 -4.08
C TYR A 69 -8.83 4.89 -4.02
N ARG A 70 -8.31 4.49 -5.18
CA ARG A 70 -7.54 3.28 -5.36
C ARG A 70 -6.16 3.66 -5.85
N ALA A 71 -5.15 3.17 -5.15
CA ALA A 71 -3.76 3.27 -5.56
C ALA A 71 -3.15 1.88 -5.62
N ALA A 72 -1.97 1.78 -6.21
CA ALA A 72 -1.19 0.56 -6.20
C ALA A 72 0.29 0.85 -6.01
N TYR A 73 0.97 -0.12 -5.43
CA TYR A 73 2.43 -0.20 -5.42
C TYR A 73 2.86 -1.42 -6.21
N GLU A 74 3.81 -1.23 -7.12
CA GLU A 74 4.41 -2.25 -7.97
C GLU A 74 5.89 -2.35 -7.68
N GLY A 75 6.46 -3.56 -7.74
CA GLY A 75 7.88 -3.77 -7.47
C GLY A 75 8.25 -5.24 -7.61
N ASP A 76 9.33 -5.66 -6.93
CA ASP A 76 9.67 -7.08 -6.87
C ASP A 76 8.57 -7.89 -6.18
N LYS A 77 8.25 -9.08 -6.73
CA LYS A 77 7.16 -9.93 -6.25
C LYS A 77 7.33 -10.33 -4.78
N LYS A 78 8.55 -10.67 -4.36
CA LYS A 78 8.83 -11.08 -2.97
C LYS A 78 8.61 -9.89 -2.04
N ASN A 79 9.18 -8.74 -2.39
CA ASN A 79 9.07 -7.54 -1.56
C ASN A 79 7.62 -7.04 -1.45
N ILE A 80 6.86 -7.05 -2.55
CA ILE A 80 5.44 -6.65 -2.52
C ILE A 80 4.57 -7.62 -1.71
N THR A 81 4.89 -8.92 -1.75
CA THR A 81 4.22 -9.91 -0.91
C THR A 81 4.50 -9.65 0.57
N GLU A 82 5.75 -9.42 0.94
CA GLU A 82 6.16 -9.08 2.32
C GLU A 82 5.52 -7.77 2.79
N LEU A 83 5.52 -6.74 1.94
CA LEU A 83 4.86 -5.45 2.20
C LEU A 83 3.36 -5.64 2.45
N THR A 84 2.69 -6.45 1.63
CA THR A 84 1.26 -6.70 1.79
C THR A 84 0.95 -7.35 3.12
N HIS A 85 1.70 -8.39 3.49
CA HIS A 85 1.51 -9.06 4.78
C HIS A 85 1.77 -8.13 5.97
N GLU A 86 2.77 -7.26 5.87
CA GLU A 86 3.06 -6.28 6.91
C GLU A 86 1.93 -5.26 7.07
N ILE A 87 1.38 -4.73 5.96
CA ILE A 87 0.23 -3.83 5.99
C ILE A 87 -0.99 -4.53 6.61
N VAL A 88 -1.31 -5.75 6.15
CA VAL A 88 -2.42 -6.55 6.67
C VAL A 88 -2.28 -6.75 8.17
N ARG A 89 -1.08 -7.13 8.64
CA ARG A 89 -0.78 -7.35 10.06
C ARG A 89 -0.98 -6.08 10.88
N ARG A 90 -0.40 -4.95 10.45
CA ARG A 90 -0.49 -3.67 11.17
C ARG A 90 -1.90 -3.11 11.19
N ARG A 91 -2.70 -3.39 10.16
CA ARG A 91 -4.10 -2.93 10.05
C ARG A 91 -5.13 -3.89 10.60
N GLY A 92 -4.74 -5.13 10.93
CA GLY A 92 -5.69 -6.15 11.38
C GLY A 92 -6.72 -6.53 10.32
N LEU A 93 -6.39 -6.41 9.03
CA LEU A 93 -7.33 -6.70 7.94
C LEU A 93 -7.61 -8.21 7.87
N LYS A 94 -8.88 -8.59 7.68
CA LYS A 94 -9.27 -10.00 7.58
C LYS A 94 -9.16 -10.48 6.15
N LYS A 95 -8.62 -11.69 5.97
CA LYS A 95 -8.50 -12.32 4.65
C LYS A 95 -9.87 -12.75 4.14
N ARG A 96 -10.16 -12.44 2.88
CA ARG A 96 -11.32 -12.98 2.17
C ARG A 96 -11.02 -14.42 1.76
N PHE A 97 -11.94 -15.34 2.06
CA PHE A 97 -11.75 -16.76 1.78
C PHE A 97 -11.44 -17.00 0.29
N LEU A 98 -10.38 -17.77 0.02
CA LEU A 98 -9.86 -18.13 -1.31
C LEU A 98 -9.40 -16.97 -2.22
N GLN A 99 -9.25 -15.75 -1.69
CA GLN A 99 -8.75 -14.61 -2.47
C GLN A 99 -7.47 -14.03 -1.84
N ASN A 100 -6.59 -13.48 -2.69
CA ASN A 100 -5.47 -12.65 -2.25
C ASN A 100 -5.96 -11.22 -1.96
N GLU A 101 -7.00 -11.14 -1.13
CA GLU A 101 -7.74 -9.93 -0.81
C GLU A 101 -8.01 -9.90 0.70
N TRP A 102 -7.78 -8.75 1.33
CA TRP A 102 -8.02 -8.51 2.74
C TRP A 102 -8.78 -7.21 2.92
N PHE A 103 -9.68 -7.16 3.90
CA PHE A 103 -10.56 -6.02 4.12
C PHE A 103 -10.80 -5.75 5.62
N GLU A 104 -11.14 -4.51 5.92
CA GLU A 104 -11.60 -4.06 7.23
C GLU A 104 -13.01 -4.58 7.47
N VAL A 105 -13.23 -5.21 8.63
CA VAL A 105 -14.55 -5.67 9.03
C VAL A 105 -15.19 -4.55 9.86
N PRO A 106 -16.38 -4.04 9.47
CA PRO A 106 -17.12 -3.11 10.31
C PRO A 106 -17.35 -3.76 11.68
N SER A 107 -16.93 -3.07 12.73
CA SER A 107 -17.23 -3.46 14.12
C SER A 107 -18.66 -3.13 14.47
#